data_AF-T2JVR1-F1
#
_entry.id   AF-T2JVR1-F1
#
_cell.length_a   1.000
_cell.length_b   1.000
_cell.length_c   1.000
_cell.angle_alpha   90.00
_cell.angle_beta   90.00
_cell.angle_gamma   90.00
#
_symmetry.space_group_name_H-M   'P 1'
#
loop_
_entity.id
_entity.type
_entity.pdbx_description
1 polymer ?
#
loop_
_entity_poly.entity_id
_entity_poly.type
_entity_poly.pdbx_seq_one_letter_code
_entity_poly.pdbx_strand_id
1 'polypeptide(L)'
;MKNMRNLSLNDYKKYENFDFRYPGSIQPHGVLLVIDIKTFTIIQVSENTKRFLGVKPKTLLGKPLTYLMYLKQIKNIKNILENNNHFVDIIKLKKKKYDTQFKGIFHRVQDSIIGELETFKLNDNNKNIDYYKLFQDAIINTGKTNDLKKLSAKITEEIRKITKFDRVLIYRFENDGSGVVIAENKREDIESYLGLHYPYYDIPNPARQFF
;
A
#
# COMPACT_ATOMS: atom_id res chain seq x y z
N MET A 1 18.76 28.52 -9.04
CA MET A 1 17.35 28.30 -9.46
C MET A 1 17.35 27.63 -10.82
N LYS A 2 17.08 26.32 -10.88
CA LYS A 2 16.98 25.57 -12.14
C LYS A 2 15.60 25.85 -12.74
N ASN A 3 15.55 26.28 -14.01
CA ASN A 3 14.34 26.56 -14.79
C ASN A 3 13.27 25.49 -14.58
N MET A 4 12.19 25.85 -13.88
CA MET A 4 10.91 25.14 -13.97
C MET A 4 10.39 25.41 -15.38
N ARG A 5 10.48 24.41 -16.26
CA ARG A 5 9.84 24.48 -17.58
C ARG A 5 8.34 24.63 -17.34
N ASN A 6 7.75 25.73 -17.81
CA ASN A 6 6.31 25.85 -17.93
C ASN A 6 5.83 24.73 -18.86
N LEU A 7 5.25 23.68 -18.28
CA LEU A 7 4.56 22.64 -19.01
C LEU A 7 3.38 23.31 -19.75
N SER A 8 3.21 22.98 -21.03
CA SER A 8 2.12 23.52 -21.84
C SER A 8 0.78 22.91 -21.43
N LEU A 9 -0.34 23.58 -21.73
CA LEU A 9 -1.70 23.03 -21.56
C LEU A 9 -1.88 21.62 -22.17
N ASN A 10 -1.12 21.28 -23.21
CA ASN A 10 -1.13 19.96 -23.85
C ASN A 10 -0.42 18.89 -23.02
N ASP A 11 0.58 19.26 -22.21
CA ASP A 11 1.30 18.31 -21.36
C ASP A 11 0.41 17.82 -20.20
N TYR A 12 -0.52 18.66 -19.72
CA TYR A 12 -1.44 18.32 -18.62
C TYR A 12 -2.54 17.32 -19.03
N LYS A 13 -3.07 17.42 -20.26
CA LYS A 13 -4.06 16.47 -20.80
C LYS A 13 -3.57 15.02 -20.82
N LYS A 14 -2.25 14.81 -20.87
CA LYS A 14 -1.65 13.47 -20.79
C LYS A 14 -1.86 12.82 -19.42
N TYR A 15 -1.80 13.60 -18.34
CA TYR A 15 -1.96 13.11 -16.97
C TYR A 15 -3.41 12.88 -16.58
N GLU A 16 -4.35 13.59 -17.22
CA GLU A 16 -5.79 13.38 -17.04
C GLU A 16 -6.31 12.09 -17.67
N ASN A 17 -5.54 11.48 -18.59
CA ASN A 17 -5.90 10.24 -19.27
C ASN A 17 -5.07 9.03 -18.79
N PHE A 18 -4.22 9.20 -17.77
CA PHE A 18 -3.39 8.10 -17.28
C PHE A 18 -4.22 7.11 -16.45
N ASP A 19 -4.23 5.84 -16.87
CA ASP A 19 -4.89 4.79 -16.11
C ASP A 19 -3.94 4.21 -15.04
N PHE A 20 -4.10 4.68 -13.81
CA PHE A 20 -3.34 4.22 -12.65
C PHE A 20 -3.62 2.76 -12.27
N ARG A 21 -4.67 2.13 -12.81
CA ARG A 21 -5.09 0.77 -12.44
C ARG A 21 -4.24 -0.32 -13.08
N TYR A 22 -3.58 -0.04 -14.21
CA TYR A 22 -2.86 -1.05 -15.00
C TYR A 22 -1.42 -0.62 -15.35
N PRO A 23 -0.54 -0.44 -14.37
CA PRO A 23 0.86 -0.03 -14.62
C PRO A 23 1.72 -1.14 -15.26
N GLY A 24 1.21 -2.37 -15.39
CA GLY A 24 1.94 -3.52 -15.96
C GLY A 24 3.16 -3.97 -15.15
N SER A 25 3.38 -3.40 -13.97
CA SER A 25 4.53 -3.63 -13.10
C SER A 25 4.13 -3.46 -11.64
N ILE A 26 4.97 -3.93 -10.73
CA ILE A 26 4.76 -3.83 -9.27
C ILE A 26 5.94 -3.16 -8.59
N GLN A 27 5.77 -2.72 -7.35
CA GLN A 27 6.89 -2.32 -6.52
C GLN A 27 7.77 -3.55 -6.17
N PRO A 28 9.11 -3.45 -6.23
CA PRO A 28 9.99 -4.62 -6.23
C PRO A 28 10.32 -5.18 -4.82
N HIS A 29 9.57 -4.79 -3.78
CA HIS A 29 9.79 -5.20 -2.39
C HIS A 29 8.97 -6.44 -1.96
N GLY A 30 7.99 -6.83 -2.77
CA GLY A 30 7.21 -8.06 -2.63
C GLY A 30 7.02 -8.76 -3.98
N VAL A 31 6.14 -9.75 -4.03
CA VAL A 31 5.74 -10.41 -5.28
C VAL A 31 4.23 -10.38 -5.45
N LEU A 32 3.79 -10.40 -6.70
CA LEU A 32 2.38 -10.51 -7.05
C LEU A 32 2.15 -11.82 -7.79
N LEU A 33 1.06 -12.49 -7.42
CA LEU A 33 0.52 -13.69 -8.07
C LEU A 33 -0.91 -13.39 -8.52
N VAL A 34 -1.26 -13.76 -9.74
CA VAL A 34 -2.66 -13.82 -10.19
C VAL A 34 -3.05 -15.28 -10.29
N ILE A 35 -4.15 -15.63 -9.65
CA ILE A 35 -4.62 -16.99 -9.47
C ILE A 35 -6.03 -17.10 -10.03
N ASP A 36 -6.28 -18.09 -10.89
CA ASP A 36 -7.62 -18.38 -11.38
C ASP A 36 -8.51 -18.86 -10.22
N ILE A 37 -9.69 -18.24 -10.05
CA ILE A 37 -10.54 -18.49 -8.87
C ILE A 37 -11.17 -19.89 -8.85
N LYS A 38 -11.33 -20.52 -10.02
CA LYS A 38 -12.00 -21.81 -10.15
C LYS A 38 -11.04 -22.96 -9.92
N THR A 39 -9.85 -22.88 -10.51
CA THR A 39 -8.84 -23.94 -10.53
C THR A 39 -7.74 -23.73 -9.49
N PHE A 40 -7.60 -22.53 -8.94
CA PHE A 40 -6.48 -22.13 -8.09
C PHE A 40 -5.12 -22.31 -8.78
N THR A 41 -5.09 -22.13 -10.10
CA THR A 41 -3.87 -22.16 -10.92
C THR A 41 -3.25 -20.77 -10.98
N ILE A 42 -1.92 -20.70 -10.90
CA ILE A 42 -1.17 -19.46 -11.06
C ILE A 42 -1.15 -19.09 -12.55
N ILE A 43 -1.82 -17.99 -12.91
CA ILE A 43 -1.96 -17.54 -14.31
C ILE A 43 -1.03 -16.38 -14.65
N GLN A 44 -0.67 -15.55 -13.68
CA GLN A 44 0.35 -14.50 -13.84
C GLN A 44 1.19 -14.38 -12.57
N VAL A 45 2.43 -13.91 -12.74
CA VAL A 45 3.34 -13.63 -11.62
C VAL A 45 4.23 -12.44 -11.94
N SER A 46 4.67 -11.71 -10.93
CA SER A 46 5.71 -10.69 -11.09
C SER A 46 7.08 -11.31 -11.42
N GLU A 47 7.92 -10.58 -12.16
CA GLU A 47 9.22 -11.09 -12.64
C GLU A 47 10.19 -11.42 -11.49
N ASN A 48 10.06 -10.74 -10.36
CA ASN A 48 10.94 -10.84 -9.20
C ASN A 48 10.67 -12.06 -8.30
N THR A 49 9.84 -13.02 -8.73
CA THR A 49 9.54 -14.25 -7.96
C THR A 49 10.77 -15.07 -7.59
N LYS A 50 11.83 -15.09 -8.42
CA LYS A 50 13.09 -15.79 -8.09
C LYS A 50 13.72 -15.22 -6.82
N ARG A 51 13.70 -13.89 -6.65
CA ARG A 51 14.30 -13.20 -5.50
C ARG A 51 13.60 -13.58 -4.20
N PHE A 52 12.27 -13.49 -4.19
CA PHE A 52 11.49 -13.66 -2.97
C PHE A 52 11.07 -15.10 -2.73
N LEU A 53 10.54 -15.79 -3.73
CA LEU A 53 10.02 -17.16 -3.64
C LEU A 53 11.08 -18.22 -3.91
N GLY A 54 12.21 -17.87 -4.53
CA GLY A 54 13.26 -18.82 -4.90
C GLY A 54 12.98 -19.59 -6.19
N VAL A 55 11.90 -19.27 -6.90
CA VAL A 55 11.44 -19.96 -8.11
C VAL A 55 11.30 -18.95 -9.25
N LYS A 56 11.76 -19.30 -10.46
CA LYS A 56 11.65 -18.42 -11.64
C LYS A 56 10.18 -18.29 -12.08
N PRO A 57 9.77 -17.14 -12.66
CA PRO A 57 8.41 -16.91 -13.15
C PRO A 57 7.86 -18.04 -14.04
N LYS A 58 8.64 -18.43 -15.06
CA LYS A 58 8.27 -19.48 -16.02
C LYS A 58 7.96 -20.84 -15.39
N THR A 59 8.50 -21.12 -14.21
CA THR A 59 8.26 -22.39 -13.49
C THR A 59 6.95 -22.35 -12.69
N LEU A 60 6.44 -21.15 -12.35
CA LEU A 60 5.21 -20.97 -11.58
C LEU A 60 3.97 -20.89 -12.45
N LEU A 61 4.09 -20.31 -13.65
CA LEU A 61 2.96 -20.19 -14.58
C LEU A 61 2.34 -21.56 -14.91
N GLY A 62 1.02 -21.64 -14.81
CA GLY A 62 0.25 -22.87 -15.03
C GLY A 62 0.35 -23.91 -13.91
N LYS A 63 1.09 -23.64 -12.82
CA LYS A 63 1.13 -24.55 -11.66
C LYS A 63 -0.03 -24.25 -10.71
N PRO A 64 -0.57 -25.27 -10.02
CA PRO A 64 -1.52 -25.04 -8.94
C PRO A 64 -0.83 -24.27 -7.81
N LEU A 65 -1.58 -23.43 -7.09
CA LEU A 65 -1.07 -22.66 -5.95
C LEU A 65 -0.47 -23.57 -4.86
N THR A 66 -0.89 -24.85 -4.82
CA THR A 66 -0.34 -25.91 -3.97
C THR A 66 1.14 -26.20 -4.22
N TYR A 67 1.70 -25.76 -5.36
CA TYR A 67 3.14 -25.82 -5.62
C TYR A 67 3.93 -24.90 -4.67
N LEU A 68 3.35 -23.77 -4.28
CA LEU A 68 3.95 -22.77 -3.38
C LEU A 68 3.48 -22.95 -1.94
N MET A 69 2.19 -23.19 -1.72
CA MET A 69 1.56 -23.09 -0.40
C MET A 69 0.96 -24.43 0.05
N TYR A 70 0.82 -24.61 1.35
CA TYR A 70 0.11 -25.75 1.94
C TYR A 70 -1.40 -25.66 1.69
N LEU A 71 -2.04 -26.81 1.47
CA LEU A 71 -3.48 -26.91 1.19
C LEU A 71 -4.35 -26.24 2.26
N LYS A 72 -3.96 -26.31 3.54
CA LYS A 72 -4.67 -25.66 4.65
C LYS A 72 -4.80 -24.14 4.44
N GLN A 73 -3.72 -23.47 4.05
CA GLN A 73 -3.73 -22.02 3.79
C GLN A 73 -4.59 -21.68 2.57
N ILE A 74 -4.51 -22.49 1.52
CA ILE A 74 -5.30 -22.29 0.30
C ILE A 74 -6.80 -22.43 0.58
N LYS A 75 -7.19 -23.44 1.39
CA LYS A 75 -8.59 -23.58 1.85
C LYS A 75 -9.05 -22.36 2.65
N ASN A 76 -8.19 -21.81 3.51
CA ASN A 76 -8.54 -20.61 4.27
C ASN A 76 -8.77 -19.40 3.36
N ILE A 77 -7.87 -19.17 2.39
CA ILE A 77 -8.00 -18.13 1.37
C ILE A 77 -9.32 -18.30 0.61
N LYS A 78 -9.62 -19.52 0.16
CA LYS A 78 -10.86 -19.82 -0.56
C LYS A 78 -12.09 -19.48 0.29
N ASN A 79 -12.20 -20.03 1.49
CA ASN A 79 -13.38 -19.88 2.34
C ASN A 79 -13.63 -18.42 2.72
N ILE A 80 -12.57 -17.64 3.00
CA ILE A 80 -12.72 -16.24 3.36
C ILE A 80 -13.12 -15.41 2.14
N LEU A 81 -12.51 -15.68 0.98
CA LEU A 81 -12.82 -14.95 -0.26
C LEU A 81 -14.16 -15.35 -0.92
N GLU A 82 -14.85 -16.36 -0.41
CA GLU A 82 -16.23 -16.68 -0.81
C GLU A 82 -17.21 -15.59 -0.34
N ASN A 83 -16.99 -15.04 0.86
CA ASN A 83 -17.88 -14.07 1.49
C ASN A 83 -17.25 -12.68 1.69
N ASN A 84 -15.93 -12.54 1.47
CA ASN A 84 -15.19 -11.30 1.62
C ASN A 84 -14.39 -11.02 0.35
N ASN A 85 -14.11 -9.74 0.06
CA ASN A 85 -13.28 -9.38 -1.09
C ASN A 85 -11.78 -9.35 -0.76
N HIS A 86 -11.42 -9.54 0.52
CA HIS A 86 -10.06 -9.34 1.01
C HIS A 86 -9.71 -10.30 2.15
N PHE A 87 -8.44 -10.71 2.20
CA PHE A 87 -7.89 -11.57 3.24
C PHE A 87 -6.41 -11.24 3.46
N VAL A 88 -6.00 -11.15 4.73
CA VAL A 88 -4.60 -10.94 5.12
C VAL A 88 -4.20 -12.02 6.11
N ASP A 89 -3.07 -12.69 5.85
CA ASP A 89 -2.54 -13.73 6.76
C ASP A 89 -1.04 -13.91 6.58
N ILE A 90 -0.43 -14.65 7.51
CA ILE A 90 0.95 -15.07 7.42
C ILE A 90 1.04 -16.36 6.60
N ILE A 91 1.71 -16.24 5.46
CA ILE A 91 1.92 -17.30 4.50
C ILE A 91 3.27 -17.97 4.72
N LYS A 92 3.22 -19.30 4.88
CA LYS A 92 4.37 -20.21 4.85
C LYS A 92 4.46 -20.92 3.50
N LEU A 93 5.61 -20.81 2.85
CA LEU A 93 5.88 -21.45 1.55
C LEU A 93 6.57 -22.80 1.73
N LYS A 94 6.19 -23.80 0.91
CA LYS A 94 6.71 -25.18 0.98
C LYS A 94 8.21 -25.32 0.70
N LYS A 95 8.76 -24.46 -0.16
CA LYS A 95 10.13 -24.59 -0.72
C LYS A 95 11.13 -23.57 -0.17
N LYS A 96 10.79 -22.87 0.91
CA LYS A 96 11.70 -21.96 1.61
C LYS A 96 12.24 -22.62 2.87
N LYS A 97 13.48 -22.28 3.24
CA LYS A 97 14.04 -22.64 4.55
C LYS A 97 13.09 -22.13 5.65
N TYR A 98 13.09 -22.84 6.78
CA TYR A 98 12.10 -22.80 7.86
C TYR A 98 11.75 -21.44 8.49
N ASP A 99 12.40 -20.34 8.08
CA ASP A 99 12.29 -19.03 8.74
C ASP A 99 11.80 -17.88 7.85
N THR A 100 11.58 -18.10 6.55
CA THR A 100 11.01 -17.04 5.70
C THR A 100 9.49 -17.12 5.68
N GLN A 101 8.85 -16.22 6.40
CA GLN A 101 7.41 -16.00 6.36
C GLN A 101 7.07 -14.83 5.45
N PHE A 102 5.84 -14.82 4.94
CA PHE A 102 5.33 -13.75 4.12
C PHE A 102 4.05 -13.22 4.72
N LYS A 103 3.87 -11.90 4.72
CA LYS A 103 2.53 -11.32 4.85
C LYS A 103 1.88 -11.44 3.49
N GLY A 104 0.82 -12.23 3.41
CA GLY A 104 0.04 -12.42 2.20
C GLY A 104 -1.23 -11.59 2.26
N ILE A 105 -1.45 -10.78 1.22
CA ILE A 105 -2.64 -9.98 1.02
C ILE A 105 -3.33 -10.52 -0.22
N PHE A 106 -4.53 -11.05 -0.06
CA PHE A 106 -5.30 -11.64 -1.13
C PHE A 106 -6.57 -10.86 -1.34
N HIS A 107 -6.88 -10.54 -2.59
CA HIS A 107 -8.11 -9.87 -2.95
C HIS A 107 -8.72 -10.49 -4.21
N ARG A 108 -10.05 -10.53 -4.25
CA ARG A 108 -10.80 -11.03 -5.40
C ARG A 108 -11.00 -9.91 -6.42
N VAL A 109 -10.66 -10.17 -7.67
CA VAL A 109 -10.90 -9.27 -8.80
C VAL A 109 -11.52 -10.07 -9.93
N GLN A 110 -12.80 -9.86 -10.19
CA GLN A 110 -13.58 -10.59 -11.21
C GLN A 110 -13.45 -12.12 -11.01
N ASP A 111 -12.87 -12.81 -11.99
CA ASP A 111 -12.64 -14.26 -12.03
C ASP A 111 -11.23 -14.67 -11.53
N SER A 112 -10.51 -13.76 -10.89
CA SER A 112 -9.16 -13.98 -10.38
C SER A 112 -9.02 -13.60 -8.91
N ILE A 113 -8.01 -14.19 -8.27
CA ILE A 113 -7.50 -13.78 -6.97
C ILE A 113 -6.12 -13.18 -7.22
N ILE A 114 -5.91 -11.95 -6.77
CA ILE A 114 -4.60 -11.33 -6.73
C ILE A 114 -4.02 -11.56 -5.33
N GLY A 115 -2.84 -12.17 -5.28
CA GLY A 115 -2.09 -12.44 -4.06
C GLY A 115 -0.78 -11.67 -4.06
N GLU A 116 -0.65 -10.74 -3.13
CA GLU A 116 0.58 -9.98 -2.88
C GLU A 116 1.29 -10.58 -1.67
N LEU A 117 2.57 -10.94 -1.84
CA LEU A 117 3.38 -11.53 -0.78
C LEU A 117 4.58 -10.63 -0.49
N GLU A 118 4.62 -10.11 0.74
CA GLU A 118 5.75 -9.34 1.26
C GLU A 118 6.51 -10.16 2.29
N THR A 119 7.83 -10.09 2.29
CA THR A 119 8.62 -10.80 3.31
C THR A 119 8.35 -10.21 4.68
N PHE A 120 8.00 -11.07 5.63
CA PHE A 120 7.71 -10.71 7.00
C PHE A 120 8.72 -11.38 7.93
N LYS A 121 9.42 -10.59 8.73
CA LYS A 121 10.24 -11.10 9.83
C LYS A 121 9.42 -10.99 11.11
N LEU A 122 9.24 -12.12 11.80
CA LEU A 122 8.78 -12.12 13.20
C LEU A 122 9.89 -11.52 14.07
N ASN A 123 9.96 -10.20 14.14
CA ASN A 123 10.84 -9.50 15.08
C ASN A 123 10.03 -9.17 16.34
N ASP A 124 10.44 -9.74 17.47
CA ASP A 124 10.03 -9.51 18.86
C ASP A 124 8.56 -9.17 19.14
N ASN A 125 7.86 -10.12 19.78
CA ASN A 125 6.50 -9.95 20.30
C ASN A 125 6.27 -8.65 21.09
N ASN A 126 7.32 -8.08 21.69
CA ASN A 126 7.26 -6.82 22.44
C ASN A 126 6.90 -5.60 21.56
N LYS A 127 7.36 -5.57 20.29
CA LYS A 127 7.09 -4.41 19.40
C LYS A 127 5.62 -4.27 19.02
N ASN A 128 4.90 -5.39 18.90
CA ASN A 128 3.48 -5.37 18.52
C ASN A 128 2.59 -4.76 19.61
N ILE A 129 2.92 -5.00 20.89
CA ILE A 129 2.22 -4.39 22.04
C ILE A 129 2.47 -2.88 22.06
N ASP A 130 3.71 -2.44 21.80
CA ASP A 130 4.06 -1.02 21.75
C ASP A 130 3.30 -0.28 20.64
N TYR A 131 3.20 -0.86 19.43
CA TYR A 131 2.42 -0.26 18.34
C TYR A 131 0.94 -0.15 18.68
N TYR A 132 0.33 -1.20 19.24
CA TYR A 132 -1.08 -1.16 19.62
C TYR A 132 -1.36 -0.06 20.63
N LYS A 133 -0.49 0.09 21.65
CA LYS A 133 -0.59 1.18 22.63
C LYS A 133 -0.47 2.56 21.96
N LEU A 134 0.52 2.75 21.08
CA LEU A 134 0.67 4.00 20.33
C LEU A 134 -0.57 4.33 19.49
N PHE A 135 -1.20 3.34 18.86
CA PHE A 135 -2.43 3.53 18.12
C PHE A 135 -3.61 3.92 19.03
N GLN A 136 -3.77 3.27 20.17
CA GLN A 136 -4.80 3.63 21.14
C GLN A 136 -4.60 5.06 21.67
N ASP A 137 -3.36 5.40 22.05
CA ASP A 137 -3.01 6.75 22.52
C ASP A 137 -3.29 7.80 21.43
N ALA A 138 -2.97 7.49 20.16
CA ALA A 138 -3.27 8.36 19.03
C ALA A 138 -4.78 8.62 18.87
N ILE A 139 -5.61 7.58 18.96
CA ILE A 139 -7.08 7.71 18.89
C ILE A 139 -7.59 8.58 20.04
N ILE A 140 -7.19 8.28 21.27
CA ILE A 140 -7.62 9.00 22.47
C ILE A 140 -7.20 10.47 22.42
N ASN A 141 -6.00 10.76 21.96
CA ASN A 141 -5.48 12.12 21.94
C ASN A 141 -6.01 12.95 20.77
N THR A 142 -6.44 12.30 19.68
CA THR A 142 -7.05 12.95 18.52
C THR A 142 -8.50 13.36 18.81
N GLY A 143 -9.28 12.53 19.52
CA GLY A 143 -10.72 12.78 19.78
C GLY A 143 -11.06 13.87 20.81
N LYS A 144 -10.09 14.65 21.30
CA LYS A 144 -10.27 15.60 22.42
C LYS A 144 -10.56 17.04 22.00
N THR A 145 -10.71 17.32 20.72
CA THR A 145 -10.89 18.70 20.23
C THR A 145 -11.88 18.79 19.07
N ASN A 146 -12.67 19.87 19.06
CA ASN A 146 -13.62 20.20 17.99
C ASN A 146 -13.05 21.24 17.01
N ASP A 147 -11.79 21.64 17.18
CA ASP A 147 -11.10 22.59 16.31
C ASP A 147 -10.33 21.83 15.24
N LEU A 148 -10.74 21.99 13.98
CA LEU A 148 -10.12 21.31 12.83
C LEU A 148 -8.60 21.52 12.78
N LYS A 149 -8.11 22.73 13.06
CA LYS A 149 -6.68 23.03 12.99
C LYS A 149 -5.90 22.27 14.06
N LYS A 150 -6.41 22.25 15.29
CA LYS A 150 -5.81 21.51 16.41
C LYS A 150 -5.89 20.00 16.17
N LEU A 151 -7.02 19.52 15.66
CA LEU A 151 -7.23 18.13 15.30
C LEU A 151 -6.23 17.68 14.23
N SER A 152 -6.13 18.43 13.12
CA SER A 152 -5.21 18.13 12.02
C SER A 152 -3.76 18.14 12.48
N ALA A 153 -3.33 19.14 13.26
CA ALA A 153 -1.99 19.16 13.85
C ALA A 153 -1.73 17.90 14.71
N LYS A 154 -2.69 17.51 15.55
CA LYS A 154 -2.55 16.34 16.42
C LYS A 154 -2.45 15.03 15.64
N ILE A 155 -3.25 14.87 14.59
CA ILE A 155 -3.18 13.70 13.70
C ILE A 155 -1.77 13.58 13.09
N THR A 156 -1.23 14.67 12.54
CA THR A 156 0.11 14.62 11.92
C THR A 156 1.20 14.26 12.93
N GLU A 157 1.11 14.75 14.17
CA GLU A 157 2.03 14.41 15.26
C GLU A 157 1.96 12.91 15.61
N GLU A 158 0.77 12.37 15.86
CA GLU A 158 0.60 10.97 16.28
C GLU A 158 0.96 9.98 15.17
N ILE A 159 0.57 10.26 13.92
CA ILE A 159 0.94 9.41 12.78
C ILE A 159 2.46 9.43 12.57
N ARG A 160 3.13 10.59 12.70
CA ARG A 160 4.59 10.64 12.60
C ARG A 160 5.27 9.89 13.75
N LYS A 161 4.75 9.95 14.97
CA LYS A 161 5.25 9.17 16.11
C LYS A 161 5.18 7.67 15.86
N ILE A 162 4.11 7.18 15.24
CA ILE A 162 3.91 5.75 14.94
C ILE A 162 4.80 5.31 13.77
N THR A 163 4.73 6.03 12.65
CA THR A 163 5.36 5.63 11.39
C THR A 163 6.85 5.96 11.31
N LYS A 164 7.31 6.93 12.12
CA LYS A 164 8.67 7.49 12.09
C LYS A 164 9.06 8.11 10.75
N PHE A 165 8.11 8.46 9.90
CA PHE A 165 8.40 9.24 8.69
C PHE A 165 9.06 10.58 9.03
N ASP A 166 9.89 11.09 8.14
CA ASP A 166 10.53 12.40 8.31
C ASP A 166 9.50 13.54 8.30
N ARG A 167 8.39 13.37 7.57
CA ARG A 167 7.29 14.33 7.42
C ARG A 167 5.95 13.61 7.33
N VAL A 168 4.95 14.13 8.01
CA VAL A 168 3.53 13.78 7.84
C VAL A 168 2.75 15.08 7.70
N LEU A 169 1.85 15.14 6.73
CA LEU A 169 1.06 16.33 6.44
C LEU A 169 -0.41 15.97 6.23
N ILE A 170 -1.29 16.95 6.40
CA ILE A 170 -2.67 16.89 5.93
C ILE A 170 -2.80 17.87 4.78
N TYR A 171 -3.09 17.31 3.61
CA TYR A 171 -3.39 18.03 2.40
C TYR A 171 -4.91 18.11 2.24
N ARG A 172 -5.44 19.32 2.03
CA ARG A 172 -6.86 19.55 1.80
C ARG A 172 -7.07 20.00 0.36
N PHE A 173 -7.99 19.35 -0.34
CA PHE A 173 -8.47 19.82 -1.65
C PHE A 173 -9.41 21.01 -1.49
N GLU A 174 -9.28 21.98 -2.40
CA GLU A 174 -10.18 23.11 -2.57
C GLU A 174 -11.17 22.82 -3.72
N ASN A 175 -12.19 23.68 -3.86
CA ASN A 175 -13.28 23.47 -4.83
C ASN A 175 -12.81 23.44 -6.30
N ASP A 176 -11.69 24.10 -6.62
CA ASP A 176 -11.09 24.13 -7.96
C ASP A 176 -10.14 22.93 -8.21
N GLY A 177 -10.05 22.00 -7.25
CA GLY A 177 -9.17 20.83 -7.31
C GLY A 177 -7.71 21.11 -6.96
N SER A 178 -7.33 22.38 -6.72
CA SER A 178 -6.07 22.72 -6.06
C SER A 178 -6.07 22.21 -4.62
N GLY A 179 -4.95 22.33 -3.92
CA GLY A 179 -4.98 22.05 -2.49
C GLY A 179 -3.89 22.73 -1.70
N VAL A 180 -4.04 22.61 -0.39
CA VAL A 180 -3.24 23.33 0.59
C VAL A 180 -2.86 22.40 1.73
N VAL A 181 -1.63 22.54 2.22
CA VAL A 181 -1.18 21.84 3.42
C VAL A 181 -1.70 22.58 4.65
N ILE A 182 -2.71 22.01 5.31
CA ILE A 182 -3.39 22.64 6.47
C ILE A 182 -2.78 22.24 7.82
N ALA A 183 -2.01 21.15 7.86
CA ALA A 183 -1.24 20.73 9.01
C ALA A 183 0.00 19.95 8.57
N GLU A 184 1.06 20.04 9.37
CA GLU A 184 2.33 19.37 9.11
C GLU A 184 3.03 19.05 10.44
N ASN A 185 3.63 17.87 10.51
CA ASN A 185 4.65 17.52 11.49
C ASN A 185 5.88 16.97 10.76
N LYS A 186 7.07 17.48 11.06
CA LYS A 186 8.28 17.20 10.30
C LYS A 186 9.52 17.19 11.20
N ARG A 187 10.63 16.67 10.69
CA ARG A 187 11.96 16.87 11.28
C ARG A 187 12.35 18.36 11.22
N GLU A 188 13.15 18.82 12.18
CA GLU A 188 13.46 20.25 12.33
C GLU A 188 14.29 20.81 11.17
N ASP A 189 15.19 19.99 10.62
CA ASP A 189 16.18 20.30 9.58
C ASP A 189 15.66 20.29 8.13
N ILE A 190 14.38 19.97 7.89
CA ILE A 190 13.78 19.98 6.54
C ILE A 190 12.82 21.16 6.36
N GLU A 191 12.70 21.71 5.15
CA GLU A 191 11.83 22.86 4.88
C GLU A 191 10.34 22.55 5.12
N SER A 192 9.59 23.51 5.66
CA SER A 192 8.16 23.36 5.92
C SER A 192 7.33 23.52 4.64
N TYR A 193 6.31 22.67 4.49
CA TYR A 193 5.29 22.84 3.44
C TYR A 193 3.99 23.39 3.99
N LEU A 194 3.90 23.68 5.29
CA LEU A 194 2.67 24.21 5.90
C LEU A 194 2.24 25.51 5.22
N GLY A 195 0.99 25.56 4.76
CA GLY A 195 0.42 26.70 4.05
C GLY A 195 0.81 26.82 2.58
N LEU A 196 1.64 25.92 2.03
CA LEU A 196 1.89 25.89 0.59
C LEU A 196 0.65 25.43 -0.16
N HIS A 197 0.36 26.15 -1.24
CA HIS A 197 -0.70 25.84 -2.19
C HIS A 197 -0.11 25.11 -3.40
N TYR A 198 -0.77 24.04 -3.80
CA TYR A 198 -0.40 23.21 -4.92
C TYR A 198 -1.51 23.22 -5.97
N PRO A 199 -1.15 23.35 -7.25
CA PRO A 199 -2.11 23.40 -8.33
C PRO A 199 -2.81 22.06 -8.52
N TYR A 200 -4.00 22.08 -9.13
CA TYR A 200 -4.84 20.89 -9.30
C TYR A 200 -4.19 19.75 -10.11
N TYR A 201 -3.14 20.04 -10.88
CA TYR A 201 -2.45 19.07 -11.72
C TYR A 201 -1.38 18.26 -10.97
N ASP A 202 -1.00 18.66 -9.75
CA ASP A 202 -0.03 17.89 -8.94
C ASP A 202 -0.63 16.55 -8.47
N ILE A 203 -1.95 16.49 -8.29
CA ILE A 203 -2.71 15.26 -8.05
C ILE A 203 -3.87 15.22 -9.05
N PRO A 204 -3.68 14.69 -10.27
CA PRO A 204 -4.68 14.79 -11.34
C PRO A 204 -5.98 14.04 -11.02
N ASN A 205 -7.07 14.38 -11.72
CA ASN A 205 -8.42 13.80 -11.49
C ASN A 205 -8.45 12.27 -11.39
N PRO A 206 -7.82 11.49 -12.29
CA PRO A 206 -7.84 10.03 -12.19
C PRO A 206 -7.15 9.51 -10.93
N ALA A 207 -6.12 10.20 -10.44
CA ALA A 207 -5.49 9.86 -9.15
C ALA A 207 -6.42 10.20 -7.98
N ARG A 208 -7.12 11.34 -8.03
CA ARG A 208 -8.12 11.72 -7.01
C ARG A 208 -9.29 10.75 -6.92
N GLN A 209 -9.76 10.22 -8.05
CA GLN A 209 -10.83 9.21 -8.09
C GLN A 209 -10.37 7.82 -7.62
N PHE A 210 -9.06 7.57 -7.59
CA PHE A 210 -8.49 6.30 -7.15
C PHE A 210 -8.35 6.19 -5.63
N PHE A 211 -8.12 7.31 -4.94
CA PHE A 211 -8.02 7.40 -3.47
C PHE A 211 -9.40 7.55 -2.80
#